data_AF-A0A3G6RHE8-F1
#
_entry.id   AF-A0A3G6RHE8-F1
#
_cell.length_a   1.000
_cell.length_b   1.000
_cell.length_c   1.000
_cell.angle_alpha   90.00
_cell.angle_beta   90.00
_cell.angle_gamma   90.00
#
_symmetry.space_group_name_H-M   'P 1'
#
loop_
_entity.id
_entity.type
_entity.pdbx_description
1 polymer ?
#
loop_
_entity_poly.entity_id
_entity_poly.type
_entity_poly.pdbx_seq_one_letter_code
_entity_poly.pdbx_strand_id
1 'polypeptide(L)' 'MLNIESLSQFKTIPIEEIKTGDFVINLGEVVEIDKFPNHIDLIILRLNEKYVIKFSLETLIVIK' A
#
# COMPACT_ATOMS: atom_id res chain seq x y z
N MET A 1 19.58 16.34 0.60
CA MET A 1 19.53 15.73 1.94
C MET A 1 18.09 15.37 2.23
N LEU A 2 17.79 14.12 2.56
CA LEU A 2 16.47 13.72 3.05
C LEU A 2 16.29 14.32 4.45
N ASN A 3 15.26 15.14 4.65
CA ASN A 3 14.94 15.71 5.95
C ASN A 3 14.42 14.59 6.86
N ILE A 4 15.06 14.37 8.02
CA ILE A 4 14.71 13.30 8.97
C ILE A 4 13.27 13.47 9.48
N GLU A 5 12.80 14.72 9.63
CA GLU A 5 11.41 15.01 10.00
C GLU A 5 10.41 14.58 8.92
N SER A 6 10.82 14.50 7.65
CA SER A 6 9.96 14.02 6.57
C SER A 6 9.84 12.49 6.53
N LEU A 7 10.69 11.76 7.26
CA LEU A 7 10.66 10.30 7.27
C LEU A 7 9.78 9.73 8.40
N SER A 8 9.52 10.51 9.45
CA SER A 8 8.68 10.10 10.58
C SER A 8 7.21 9.87 10.22
N GLN A 9 6.75 10.41 9.09
CA GLN A 9 5.42 10.19 8.56
C GLN A 9 5.24 8.79 7.95
N PHE A 10 6.33 8.09 7.61
CA PHE A 10 6.23 6.78 6.97
C PHE A 10 6.20 5.66 7.99
N LYS A 11 5.33 4.67 7.75
CA LYS A 11 5.21 3.47 8.58
C LYS A 11 5.36 2.24 7.72
N THR A 12 6.13 1.27 8.22
CA THR A 12 6.18 -0.07 7.64
C THR A 12 5.16 -0.93 8.36
N ILE A 13 4.24 -1.54 7.62
CA ILE A 13 3.20 -2.42 8.15
C ILE A 13 3.14 -3.74 7.35
N PRO A 14 2.66 -4.83 7.94
CA PRO A 14 2.26 -6.02 7.19
C PRO A 14 1.15 -5.70 6.18
N ILE A 15 1.18 -6.34 5.01
CA ILE A 15 0.14 -6.16 3.98
C ILE A 15 -1.26 -6.51 4.50
N GLU A 16 -1.38 -7.40 5.49
CA GLU A 16 -2.68 -7.79 6.05
C GLU A 16 -3.38 -6.66 6.82
N GLU A 17 -2.60 -5.68 7.30
CA GLU A 17 -3.07 -4.53 8.09
C GLU A 17 -3.49 -3.33 7.22
N ILE A 18 -3.26 -3.39 5.90
CA ILE A 18 -3.61 -2.33 4.95
C ILE A 18 -5.13 -2.06 4.92
N LYS A 19 -5.50 -0.80 4.73
CA LYS A 19 -6.90 -0.38 4.66
C LYS A 19 -7.16 0.46 3.41
N THR A 20 -8.39 0.43 2.94
CA THR A 20 -8.86 1.37 1.91
C THR A 20 -8.68 2.80 2.40
N GLY A 21 -8.13 3.66 1.54
CA GLY A 21 -7.76 5.04 1.84
C GLY A 21 -6.30 5.21 2.29
N ASP A 22 -5.59 4.13 2.65
CA ASP A 22 -4.16 4.24 2.94
C ASP A 22 -3.37 4.59 1.67
N PHE A 23 -2.35 5.43 1.81
CA PHE A 23 -1.47 5.81 0.70
C PHE A 23 -0.18 4.99 0.74
N VAL A 24 -0.07 4.01 -0.15
CA VAL A 24 1.13 3.17 -0.27
C VAL A 24 2.20 3.89 -1.09
N ILE A 25 3.39 4.01 -0.51
CA ILE A 25 4.51 4.69 -1.14
C ILE A 25 4.85 4.03 -2.49
N ASN A 26 5.12 4.87 -3.50
CA ASN A 26 5.39 4.51 -4.89
C ASN A 26 4.22 3.89 -5.68
N LEU A 27 3.08 3.62 -5.03
CA LEU A 27 1.90 3.01 -5.65
C LEU A 27 0.76 4.03 -5.76
N GLY A 28 0.32 4.58 -4.63
CA GLY A 28 -0.81 5.52 -4.56
C GLY A 28 -1.81 5.17 -3.46
N GLU A 29 -2.97 5.80 -3.53
CA GLU A 29 -4.10 5.52 -2.65
C GLU A 29 -4.74 4.17 -2.97
N VAL A 30 -4.97 3.35 -1.94
CA VAL A 30 -5.69 2.08 -2.04
C VAL A 30 -7.19 2.37 -2.08
N VAL A 31 -7.85 2.01 -3.17
CA VAL A 31 -9.29 2.23 -3.35
C VAL A 31 -10.12 1.00 -3.00
N GLU A 32 -9.52 -0.20 -3.09
CA GLU A 32 -10.18 -1.48 -2.83
C GLU A 32 -9.13 -2.54 -2.48
N ILE A 33 -9.53 -3.54 -1.70
CA ILE A 33 -8.67 -4.61 -1.23
C ILE A 33 -9.42 -5.93 -1.39
N ASP A 34 -8.86 -6.82 -2.18
CA ASP A 34 -9.36 -8.20 -2.31
C ASP A 34 -8.43 -9.16 -1.55
N LYS A 35 -9.01 -9.91 -0.62
CA LYS A 35 -8.27 -10.88 0.20
C LYS A 35 -8.52 -12.30 -0.27
N PHE A 36 -7.45 -13.03 -0.56
CA PHE A 36 -7.47 -14.44 -0.94
C PHE A 36 -6.68 -15.28 0.06
N PRO A 37 -6.84 -16.62 0.07
CA PRO A 37 -6.16 -17.46 1.05
C PRO A 37 -4.62 -17.41 1.02
N ASN A 38 -4.02 -16.97 -0.08
CA ASN A 38 -2.58 -16.98 -0.30
C ASN A 38 -2.00 -15.65 -0.80
N HIS A 39 -2.83 -14.63 -1.01
CA HIS A 39 -2.38 -13.32 -1.48
C HIS A 39 -3.42 -12.23 -1.16
N ILE A 40 -2.98 -10.99 -1.23
CA ILE A 40 -3.83 -9.80 -1.16
C ILE A 40 -3.61 -9.01 -2.45
N ASP A 41 -4.71 -8.64 -3.10
CA ASP A 41 -4.71 -7.73 -4.23
C ASP A 41 -5.07 -6.32 -3.73
N LEU A 42 -4.16 -5.38 -3.95
CA LEU A 42 -4.44 -3.95 -3.77
C LEU A 42 -4.88 -3.36 -5.09
N ILE A 43 -6.06 -2.75 -5.08
CA ILE A 43 -6.53 -1.95 -6.19
C ILE A 43 -6.22 -0.50 -5.85
N ILE A 44 -5.44 0.14 -6.70
CA ILE A 44 -5.05 1.55 -6.56
C ILE A 44 -5.56 2.37 -7.74
N LEU A 45 -5.75 3.67 -7.53
CA LEU A 45 -6.02 4.62 -8.60
C LEU A 45 -4.75 5.40 -8.95
N ARG A 46 -4.28 5.28 -10.19
CA ARG A 46 -3.10 5.99 -10.68
C ARG A 46 -3.33 6.44 -12.11
N LEU A 47 -2.98 7.69 -12.43
CA LEU A 47 -3.18 8.26 -13.78
C LEU A 47 -4.63 8.10 -14.30
N ASN A 48 -5.62 8.24 -13.41
CA ASN A 48 -7.06 8.04 -13.67
C ASN A 48 -7.46 6.61 -14.11
N GLU A 49 -6.57 5.62 -13.91
CA GLU A 49 -6.82 4.23 -14.23
C GLU A 49 -6.71 3.36 -12.97
N LYS A 50 -7.46 2.26 -12.92
CA LYS A 50 -7.36 1.27 -11.84
C LYS A 50 -6.21 0.30 -12.14
N TYR A 51 -5.36 0.07 -11.14
CA TYR A 51 -4.31 -0.94 -11.21
C TYR A 51 -4.50 -1.95 -10.09
N VAL A 52 -4.31 -3.22 -10.40
CA VAL A 52 -4.31 -4.32 -9.43
C VAL A 52 -2.87 -4.74 -9.19
N ILE A 53 -2.46 -4.78 -7.93
CA ILE A 53 -1.12 -5.18 -7.52
C ILE A 53 -1.24 -6.30 -6.50
N LYS A 54 -0.67 -7.45 -6.85
CA LYS A 54 -0.71 -8.66 -6.05
C LYS A 54 0.48 -8.74 -5.10
N PHE A 55 0.19 -9.05 -3.85
CA PHE A 55 1.19 -9.24 -2.80
C PHE A 55 1.02 -10.59 -2.11
N SER A 56 2.13 -11.20 -1.72
CA SER A 56 2.11 -12.35 -0.81
C SER A 56 1.84 -11.89 0.62
N LEU A 57 1.31 -12.78 1.47
CA LEU A 57 0.86 -12.44 2.83
C LEU A 57 2.01 -12.00 3.74
N GLU A 58 3.23 -12.45 3.47
CA GLU A 58 4.45 -12.05 4.20
C GLU A 58 5.02 -10.69 3.77
N THR A 59 4.39 -10.01 2.81
CA THR A 59 4.87 -8.71 2.33
C THR A 59 4.74 -7.63 3.41
N LEU A 60 5.80 -6.85 3.59
CA LEU A 60 5.75 -5.57 4.31
C LEU A 60 5.64 -4.42 3.30
N ILE A 61 4.76 -3.47 3.58
CA ILE A 61 4.55 -2.27 2.77
C ILE A 61 4.85 -1.01 3.58
N VAL A 62 5.22 0.05 2.87
CA VAL A 62 5.44 1.37 3.46
C VAL A 62 4.28 2.28 3.08
N ILE A 63 3.63 2.84 4.08
CA ILE A 63 2.54 3.81 3.93
C ILE A 63 2.93 5.18 4.48
N LYS A 64 2.25 6.23 4.01
CA LYS A 64 2.31 7.58 4.57
C LYS A 64 1.11 7.86 5.47
#